data_AF-A0A3M9Z3T6-F1
#
_entry.id   AF-A0A3M9Z3T6-F1
#
_cell.length_a   1.000
_cell.length_b   1.000
_cell.length_c   1.000
_cell.angle_alpha   90.00
_cell.angle_beta   90.00
_cell.angle_gamma   90.00
#
_symmetry.space_group_name_H-M   'P 1'
#
loop_
_entity.id
_entity.type
_entity.pdbx_description
1 polymer ?
#
loop_
_entity_poly.entity_id
_entity_poly.type
_entity_poly.pdbx_seq_one_letter_code
_entity_poly.pdbx_strand_id
1 'polypeptide(L)'
;MEVAANAALHARLRVIQQLGVDPKQYLKELCYRVEEREALMRAKSRLSVYPFSLRAMEGELEQTIFKSRYRRKDKDFAFVKQEESATWSFTAYDAHLEIAEANLKEGLYRVAKKYLEAVQDYFNQNSIAFLGNAIYAKYHFCLFRYAYLSDLDDPECPYPDRYQAVRAAESQLEEAQKCLDRRLEKYCKLNELPQSNFHPHFHLLSRLYAHQAKLYIFFPAYTREVSRWNSLLKALQLLEKARICAARDGDPTLYAQWSAYQSWCYLMLAYRSEQSQFRDPEFSQDKCIDWAKRLISHALLCYSSTGKTCYQQIKDNGGKVTEDEYDPRHSQSQGPETLATGEPKTRPIVGKKYYESYGKTKVQIVPLIQELSGESGRDAQIYDVQNNMLSLDMSLLKEIRPNDWDSVYLFGSISSIILFAMGMLELCEELQNRQQLLQSIEQKALRMFTYCWAIASDGTERNPDSSFPEDAIVLDRVFEDATFNQSGDLLLRGLYPHRLTQFADLGKIFVAVCKLLLVISDPSVERFYTGEIQQWDEVNESVKTHLAKIVQLMAELRSNNNFPTPETLGQQRYNGHLAEHFKNIEQYFSQLLAQLKSKQLKSLDIIDNRNKIVANIFEIIRGYSDITS
;
A
#
# COMPACT_ATOMS: atom_id res chain seq x y z
N MET A 1 -25.69 3.84 33.14
CA MET A 1 -25.06 2.76 32.36
C MET A 1 -24.44 1.69 33.25
N GLU A 2 -23.68 2.05 34.28
CA GLU A 2 -23.02 1.10 35.19
C GLU A 2 -23.97 0.11 35.89
N VAL A 3 -25.10 0.59 36.42
CA VAL A 3 -26.13 -0.28 37.05
C VAL A 3 -26.69 -1.33 36.08
N ALA A 4 -26.93 -0.94 34.82
CA ALA A 4 -27.42 -1.85 33.79
C ALA A 4 -26.35 -2.86 33.35
N ALA A 5 -25.09 -2.45 33.27
CA ALA A 5 -23.96 -3.33 32.97
C ALA A 5 -23.74 -4.37 34.08
N ASN A 6 -23.79 -3.94 35.34
CA ASN A 6 -23.69 -4.82 36.51
C ASN A 6 -24.86 -5.83 36.55
N ALA A 7 -26.09 -5.37 36.32
CA ALA A 7 -27.25 -6.26 36.25
C ALA A 7 -27.13 -7.30 35.11
N ALA A 8 -26.67 -6.88 33.93
CA ALA A 8 -26.45 -7.78 32.80
C ALA A 8 -25.33 -8.81 33.07
N LEU A 9 -24.24 -8.38 33.71
CA LEU A 9 -23.15 -9.27 34.12
C LEU A 9 -23.64 -10.30 35.15
N HIS A 10 -24.37 -9.87 36.18
CA HIS A 10 -24.92 -10.79 37.17
C HIS A 10 -25.94 -11.77 36.58
N ALA A 11 -26.80 -11.32 35.66
CA ALA A 11 -27.71 -12.20 34.95
C ALA A 11 -26.94 -13.25 34.13
N ARG A 12 -25.89 -12.84 33.42
CA ARG A 12 -25.04 -13.74 32.64
C ARG A 12 -24.30 -14.75 33.51
N LEU A 13 -23.73 -14.31 34.63
CA LEU A 13 -23.06 -15.19 35.59
C LEU A 13 -24.02 -16.21 36.19
N ARG A 14 -25.27 -15.81 36.50
CA ARG A 14 -26.31 -16.73 36.97
C ARG A 14 -26.65 -17.80 35.94
N VAL A 15 -26.78 -17.42 34.66
CA VAL A 15 -27.01 -18.37 33.56
C VAL A 15 -25.84 -19.34 33.40
N ILE A 16 -24.60 -18.85 33.51
CA ILE A 16 -23.38 -19.67 33.40
C ILE A 16 -23.27 -20.66 34.55
N GLN A 17 -23.60 -20.23 35.78
CA GLN A 17 -23.74 -21.12 36.93
C GLN A 17 -24.77 -22.22 36.67
N GLN A 18 -25.94 -21.86 36.11
CA GLN A 18 -27.01 -22.81 35.78
C GLN A 18 -26.59 -23.82 34.69
N LEU A 19 -25.65 -23.46 33.82
CA LEU A 19 -25.07 -24.33 32.79
C LEU A 19 -23.90 -25.20 33.32
N GLY A 20 -23.59 -25.12 34.63
CA GLY A 20 -22.55 -25.94 35.27
C GLY A 20 -21.12 -25.48 35.03
N VAL A 21 -20.92 -24.26 34.52
CA VAL A 21 -19.58 -23.68 34.30
C VAL A 21 -19.17 -22.87 35.54
N ASP A 22 -17.93 -23.05 36.01
CA ASP A 22 -17.40 -22.27 37.14
C ASP A 22 -17.36 -20.76 36.80
N PRO A 23 -18.06 -19.90 37.57
CA PRO A 23 -18.06 -18.46 37.35
C PRO A 23 -16.68 -17.82 37.46
N LYS A 24 -15.81 -18.34 38.34
CA LYS A 24 -14.45 -17.80 38.50
C LYS A 24 -13.62 -18.08 37.27
N GLN A 25 -13.66 -19.33 36.77
CA GLN A 25 -13.06 -19.69 35.50
C GLN A 25 -13.61 -18.83 34.34
N TYR A 26 -14.94 -18.68 34.26
CA TYR A 26 -15.56 -17.86 33.22
C TYR A 26 -15.11 -16.40 33.25
N LEU A 27 -15.08 -15.78 34.44
CA LEU A 27 -14.61 -14.40 34.58
C LEU A 27 -13.14 -14.27 34.18
N LYS A 28 -12.29 -15.23 34.57
CA LYS A 28 -10.88 -15.27 34.17
C LYS A 28 -10.74 -15.34 32.65
N GLU A 29 -11.50 -16.20 31.98
CA GLU A 29 -11.53 -16.30 30.53
C GLU A 29 -12.07 -15.03 29.86
N LEU A 30 -13.08 -14.38 30.45
CA LEU A 30 -13.63 -13.13 29.94
C LEU A 30 -12.60 -12.00 30.00
N CYS A 31 -11.89 -11.85 31.13
CA CYS A 31 -10.79 -10.89 31.28
C CYS A 31 -9.71 -11.13 30.23
N TYR A 32 -9.26 -12.37 30.04
CA TYR A 32 -8.28 -12.69 29.01
C TYR A 32 -8.75 -12.32 27.60
N ARG A 33 -10.02 -12.56 27.26
CA ARG A 33 -10.56 -12.16 25.95
C ARG A 33 -10.58 -10.65 25.75
N VAL A 34 -10.81 -9.88 26.80
CA VAL A 34 -10.76 -8.41 26.77
C VAL A 34 -9.32 -7.94 26.56
N GLU A 35 -8.36 -8.48 27.33
CA GLU A 35 -6.93 -8.19 27.19
C GLU A 35 -6.41 -8.51 25.79
N GLU A 36 -6.77 -9.68 25.25
CA GLU A 36 -6.40 -10.08 23.88
C GLU A 36 -7.00 -9.13 22.84
N ARG A 37 -8.24 -8.68 23.03
CA ARG A 37 -8.90 -7.76 22.10
C ARG A 37 -8.22 -6.40 22.11
N GLU A 38 -7.85 -5.89 23.28
CA GLU A 38 -7.08 -4.65 23.40
C GLU A 38 -5.69 -4.78 22.76
N ALA A 39 -5.01 -5.90 23.00
CA ALA A 39 -3.72 -6.19 22.37
C ALA A 39 -3.83 -6.22 20.84
N LEU A 40 -4.87 -6.88 20.30
CA LEU A 40 -5.13 -6.89 18.86
C LEU A 40 -5.38 -5.48 18.31
N MET A 41 -6.18 -4.66 18.99
CA MET A 41 -6.45 -3.28 18.55
C MET A 41 -5.17 -2.43 18.55
N ARG A 42 -4.34 -2.52 19.60
CA ARG A 42 -3.06 -1.82 19.66
C ARG A 42 -2.10 -2.28 18.57
N ALA A 43 -1.94 -3.58 18.37
CA ALA A 43 -1.08 -4.10 17.32
C ALA A 43 -1.54 -3.64 15.93
N LYS A 44 -2.84 -3.71 15.61
CA LYS A 44 -3.37 -3.22 14.32
C LYS A 44 -3.09 -1.75 14.09
N SER A 45 -3.06 -0.93 15.16
CA SER A 45 -2.71 0.48 15.06
C SER A 45 -1.29 0.70 14.53
N ARG A 46 -0.34 -0.21 14.79
CA ARG A 46 1.05 -0.11 14.33
C ARG A 46 1.22 -0.14 12.81
N LEU A 47 0.22 -0.64 12.08
CA LEU A 47 0.16 -0.59 10.62
C LEU A 47 -0.44 0.73 10.10
N SER A 48 -1.47 1.25 10.78
CA SER A 48 -2.26 2.39 10.30
C SER A 48 -1.72 3.74 10.77
N VAL A 49 -1.03 3.75 11.91
CA VAL A 49 -0.36 4.91 12.52
C VAL A 49 1.06 4.52 12.93
N TYR A 50 1.82 5.46 13.48
CA TYR A 50 3.20 5.25 13.91
C TYR A 50 3.38 3.93 14.69
N PRO A 51 4.36 3.08 14.32
CA PRO A 51 5.48 3.37 13.41
C PRO A 51 5.21 3.08 11.93
N PHE A 52 4.00 2.65 11.54
CA PHE A 52 3.63 2.13 10.21
C PHE A 52 4.45 0.90 9.79
N SER A 53 4.52 -0.12 10.65
CA SER A 53 5.34 -1.32 10.42
C SER A 53 4.56 -2.62 10.66
N LEU A 54 4.59 -3.50 9.66
CA LEU A 54 4.10 -4.87 9.77
C LEU A 54 4.87 -5.68 10.81
N ARG A 55 6.20 -5.52 10.86
CA ARG A 55 7.04 -6.25 11.80
C ARG A 55 6.84 -5.77 13.24
N ALA A 56 6.49 -4.50 13.45
CA ALA A 56 6.08 -4.02 14.77
C ALA A 56 4.74 -4.62 15.19
N MET A 57 3.74 -4.64 14.30
CA MET A 57 2.45 -5.31 14.57
C MET A 57 2.65 -6.80 14.90
N GLU A 58 3.41 -7.51 14.06
CA GLU A 58 3.69 -8.95 14.25
C GLU A 58 4.41 -9.17 15.61
N GLY A 59 5.46 -8.40 15.89
CA GLY A 59 6.20 -8.48 17.15
C GLY A 59 5.33 -8.21 18.38
N GLU A 60 4.43 -7.23 18.32
CA GLU A 60 3.49 -6.93 19.41
C GLU A 60 2.52 -8.10 19.64
N LEU A 61 1.97 -8.70 18.58
CA LEU A 61 1.07 -9.86 18.68
C LEU A 61 1.77 -11.12 19.19
N GLU A 62 3.00 -11.37 18.74
CA GLU A 62 3.83 -12.48 19.21
C GLU A 62 4.13 -12.36 20.72
N GLN A 63 4.35 -11.15 21.22
CA GLN A 63 4.62 -10.91 22.65
C GLN A 63 3.37 -10.98 23.53
N THR A 64 2.21 -10.56 23.00
CA THR A 64 0.99 -10.34 23.81
C THR A 64 -0.01 -11.49 23.73
N ILE A 65 -0.35 -11.95 22.53
CA ILE A 65 -1.39 -12.97 22.31
C ILE A 65 -0.78 -14.36 22.19
N PHE A 66 0.28 -14.52 21.38
CA PHE A 66 0.80 -15.85 21.05
C PHE A 66 1.81 -16.39 22.06
N LYS A 67 2.53 -15.51 22.77
CA LYS A 67 3.57 -15.86 23.72
C LYS A 67 3.09 -16.91 24.71
N SER A 68 3.71 -18.09 24.64
CA SER A 68 3.47 -19.20 25.58
C SER A 68 2.00 -19.67 25.69
N ARG A 69 1.16 -19.48 24.64
CA ARG A 69 -0.26 -19.88 24.67
C ARG A 69 -0.70 -20.76 23.51
N TYR A 70 -0.64 -20.25 22.28
CA TYR A 70 -1.36 -20.87 21.16
C TYR A 70 -0.44 -21.58 20.18
N ARG A 71 0.63 -20.90 19.77
CA ARG A 71 1.60 -21.39 18.79
C ARG A 71 2.98 -20.81 19.04
N ARG A 72 3.98 -21.42 18.43
CA ARG A 72 5.32 -20.87 18.26
C ARG A 72 5.73 -20.99 16.79
N LYS A 73 6.42 -19.98 16.28
CA LYS A 73 7.10 -19.99 14.99
C LYS A 73 8.55 -20.41 15.20
N ASP A 74 9.03 -21.41 14.47
CA ASP A 74 10.43 -21.84 14.53
C ASP A 74 11.31 -21.11 13.50
N LYS A 75 12.58 -21.55 13.37
CA LYS A 75 13.56 -20.93 12.46
C LYS A 75 13.26 -21.20 10.98
N ASP A 76 12.58 -22.30 10.68
CA ASP A 76 12.20 -22.72 9.32
C ASP A 76 10.81 -22.18 8.93
N PHE A 77 10.27 -21.26 9.73
CA PHE A 77 8.94 -20.66 9.56
C PHE A 77 7.78 -21.67 9.70
N ALA A 78 8.01 -22.81 10.35
CA ALA A 78 6.96 -23.76 10.69
C ALA A 78 6.30 -23.38 12.02
N PHE A 79 5.01 -23.73 12.12
CA PHE A 79 4.18 -23.42 13.28
C PHE A 79 3.95 -24.67 14.13
N VAL A 80 4.38 -24.60 15.39
CA VAL A 80 4.19 -25.67 16.38
C VAL A 80 3.11 -25.23 17.37
N LYS A 81 2.07 -26.05 17.54
CA LYS A 81 1.04 -25.84 18.58
C LYS A 81 1.65 -26.10 19.95
N GLN A 82 1.31 -25.27 20.95
CA GLN A 82 1.89 -25.42 22.29
C GLN A 82 1.20 -26.53 23.10
N GLU A 83 -0.11 -26.68 22.95
CA GLU A 83 -0.89 -27.77 23.53
C GLU A 83 -1.75 -28.37 22.42
N GLU A 84 -1.64 -29.69 22.17
CA GLU A 84 -2.37 -30.37 21.10
C GLU A 84 -3.90 -30.29 21.27
N SER A 85 -4.38 -30.15 22.52
CA SER A 85 -5.80 -30.10 22.88
C SER A 85 -6.37 -28.69 23.09
N ALA A 86 -5.54 -27.64 23.13
CA ALA A 86 -6.03 -26.29 23.40
C ALA A 86 -6.62 -25.63 22.16
N THR A 87 -7.90 -25.26 22.24
CA THR A 87 -8.56 -24.48 21.20
C THR A 87 -8.12 -23.02 21.29
N TRP A 88 -7.75 -22.40 20.15
CA TRP A 88 -7.40 -20.98 20.19
C TRP A 88 -8.64 -20.13 20.45
N SER A 89 -8.46 -18.97 21.07
CA SER A 89 -9.52 -17.97 21.19
C SER A 89 -9.88 -17.40 19.81
N PHE A 90 -11.09 -16.89 19.64
CA PHE A 90 -11.47 -16.18 18.41
C PHE A 90 -10.55 -15.00 18.11
N THR A 91 -10.10 -14.30 19.16
CA THR A 91 -9.16 -13.18 19.02
C THR A 91 -7.79 -13.65 18.54
N ALA A 92 -7.32 -14.81 18.99
CA ALA A 92 -6.07 -15.39 18.50
C ALA A 92 -6.15 -15.81 17.03
N TYR A 93 -7.27 -16.39 16.58
CA TYR A 93 -7.51 -16.63 15.15
C TYR A 93 -7.55 -15.33 14.36
N ASP A 94 -8.25 -14.32 14.86
CA ASP A 94 -8.31 -13.03 14.18
C ASP A 94 -6.92 -12.39 14.09
N ALA A 95 -6.16 -12.39 15.18
CA ALA A 95 -4.78 -11.90 15.20
C ALA A 95 -3.88 -12.62 14.18
N HIS A 96 -4.03 -13.94 14.04
CA HIS A 96 -3.26 -14.74 13.09
C HIS A 96 -3.61 -14.40 11.64
N LEU A 97 -4.91 -14.25 11.35
CA LEU A 97 -5.38 -13.79 10.04
C LEU A 97 -4.98 -12.35 9.74
N GLU A 98 -4.93 -11.46 10.73
CA GLU A 98 -4.49 -10.08 10.54
C GLU A 98 -2.99 -10.02 10.19
N ILE A 99 -2.14 -10.91 10.75
CA ILE A 99 -0.74 -11.06 10.30
C ILE A 99 -0.68 -11.53 8.84
N ALA A 100 -1.48 -12.54 8.47
CA ALA A 100 -1.53 -13.02 7.10
C ALA A 100 -1.99 -11.91 6.12
N GLU A 101 -3.05 -11.18 6.48
CA GLU A 101 -3.59 -10.08 5.68
C GLU A 101 -2.57 -8.95 5.54
N ALA A 102 -1.85 -8.60 6.61
CA ALA A 102 -0.80 -7.59 6.56
C ALA A 102 0.32 -7.98 5.60
N ASN A 103 0.80 -9.23 5.67
CA ASN A 103 1.83 -9.73 4.74
C ASN A 103 1.32 -9.67 3.29
N LEU A 104 0.06 -10.00 3.05
CA LEU A 104 -0.56 -9.87 1.73
C LEU A 104 -0.69 -8.40 1.29
N LYS A 105 -0.96 -7.45 2.19
CA LYS A 105 -0.96 -6.00 1.86
C LYS A 105 0.42 -5.52 1.41
N GLU A 106 1.47 -6.09 1.99
CA GLU A 106 2.86 -5.83 1.60
C GLU A 106 3.36 -6.76 0.47
N GLY A 107 2.51 -7.64 -0.07
CA GLY A 107 2.83 -8.56 -1.17
C GLY A 107 3.78 -9.69 -0.81
N LEU A 108 3.98 -9.97 0.48
CA LEU A 108 4.75 -11.10 1.00
C LEU A 108 3.87 -12.37 0.99
N TYR A 109 3.47 -12.80 -0.20
CA TYR A 109 2.50 -13.89 -0.39
C TYR A 109 3.06 -15.26 0.04
N ARG A 110 4.37 -15.52 -0.04
CA ARG A 110 4.98 -16.76 0.49
C ARG A 110 4.86 -16.83 2.01
N VAL A 111 5.19 -15.74 2.70
CA VAL A 111 5.07 -15.62 4.15
C VAL A 111 3.61 -15.80 4.57
N ALA A 112 2.70 -15.09 3.90
CA ALA A 112 1.27 -15.20 4.17
C ALA A 112 0.73 -16.61 3.96
N LYS A 113 1.20 -17.34 2.93
CA LYS A 113 0.84 -18.74 2.68
C LYS A 113 1.10 -19.61 3.89
N LYS A 114 2.28 -19.47 4.53
CA LYS A 114 2.61 -20.22 5.77
C LYS A 114 1.65 -19.93 6.91
N TYR A 115 1.25 -18.67 7.09
CA TYR A 115 0.23 -18.32 8.08
C TYR A 115 -1.13 -18.96 7.73
N LEU A 116 -1.53 -18.99 6.46
CA LEU A 116 -2.81 -19.56 6.04
C LEU A 116 -2.83 -21.10 6.19
N GLU A 117 -1.75 -21.78 5.80
CA GLU A 117 -1.58 -23.23 5.96
C GLU A 117 -1.73 -23.65 7.44
N ALA A 118 -1.18 -22.87 8.37
CA ALA A 118 -1.24 -23.17 9.80
C ALA A 118 -2.65 -23.21 10.41
N VAL A 119 -3.62 -22.53 9.79
CA VAL A 119 -5.00 -22.47 10.28
C VAL A 119 -5.99 -23.20 9.35
N GLN A 120 -5.54 -23.71 8.21
CA GLN A 120 -6.39 -24.32 7.20
C GLN A 120 -7.23 -25.49 7.74
N ASP A 121 -6.60 -26.43 8.44
CA ASP A 121 -7.29 -27.58 9.03
C ASP A 121 -8.39 -27.15 10.00
N TYR A 122 -8.17 -26.07 10.74
CA TYR A 122 -9.15 -25.55 11.68
C TYR A 122 -10.40 -25.02 10.96
N PHE A 123 -10.24 -24.28 9.87
CA PHE A 123 -11.37 -23.79 9.07
C PHE A 123 -12.10 -24.92 8.32
N ASN A 124 -11.40 -26.00 7.98
CA ASN A 124 -11.98 -27.19 7.34
C ASN A 124 -12.79 -28.06 8.32
N GLN A 125 -12.32 -28.21 9.56
CA GLN A 125 -12.93 -29.11 10.56
C GLN A 125 -14.08 -28.45 11.33
N ASN A 126 -14.03 -27.14 11.53
CA ASN A 126 -15.04 -26.41 12.30
C ASN A 126 -16.17 -25.92 11.40
N SER A 127 -17.36 -25.76 11.97
CA SER A 127 -18.51 -25.21 11.23
C SER A 127 -18.55 -23.68 11.32
N ILE A 128 -19.15 -23.04 10.30
CA ILE A 128 -19.47 -21.60 10.31
C ILE A 128 -20.34 -21.22 11.51
N ALA A 129 -21.17 -22.13 12.00
CA ALA A 129 -21.98 -21.91 13.20
C ALA A 129 -21.13 -21.70 14.47
N PHE A 130 -19.92 -22.28 14.50
CA PHE A 130 -19.00 -22.19 15.62
C PHE A 130 -18.08 -20.96 15.54
N LEU A 131 -17.44 -20.68 14.39
CA LEU A 131 -16.50 -19.55 14.27
C LEU A 131 -17.15 -18.20 13.94
N GLY A 132 -18.36 -18.24 13.37
CA GLY A 132 -19.07 -17.06 12.93
C GLY A 132 -18.67 -16.60 11.52
N ASN A 133 -19.67 -16.03 10.82
CA ASN A 133 -19.57 -15.61 9.42
C ASN A 133 -18.42 -14.60 9.15
N ALA A 134 -18.10 -13.73 10.12
CA ALA A 134 -17.11 -12.67 9.92
C ALA A 134 -15.68 -13.20 9.80
N ILE A 135 -15.30 -14.16 10.65
CA ILE A 135 -13.95 -14.75 10.64
C ILE A 135 -13.75 -15.58 9.37
N TYR A 136 -14.76 -16.36 8.96
CA TYR A 136 -14.74 -17.07 7.68
C TYR A 136 -14.57 -16.11 6.49
N ALA A 137 -15.32 -15.00 6.46
CA ALA A 137 -15.17 -14.00 5.40
C ALA A 137 -13.74 -13.41 5.37
N LYS A 138 -13.14 -13.11 6.53
CA LYS A 138 -11.74 -12.65 6.61
C LYS A 138 -10.73 -13.69 6.10
N TYR A 139 -10.93 -14.96 6.44
CA TYR A 139 -10.09 -16.05 5.94
C TYR A 139 -10.16 -16.16 4.41
N HIS A 140 -11.37 -16.14 3.85
CA HIS A 140 -11.57 -16.14 2.40
C HIS A 140 -11.02 -14.87 1.73
N PHE A 141 -11.03 -13.70 2.38
CA PHE A 141 -10.34 -12.51 1.86
C PHE A 141 -8.82 -12.68 1.80
N CYS A 142 -8.23 -13.41 2.75
CA CYS A 142 -6.80 -13.71 2.70
C CYS A 142 -6.48 -14.69 1.58
N LEU A 143 -7.29 -15.75 1.41
CA LEU A 143 -7.15 -16.70 0.30
C LEU A 143 -7.34 -16.02 -1.07
N PHE A 144 -8.34 -15.13 -1.19
CA PHE A 144 -8.52 -14.28 -2.36
C PHE A 144 -7.25 -13.49 -2.67
N ARG A 145 -6.69 -12.78 -1.67
CA ARG A 145 -5.50 -11.96 -1.85
C ARG A 145 -4.28 -12.80 -2.21
N TYR A 146 -4.12 -13.98 -1.63
CA TYR A 146 -3.05 -14.92 -1.98
C TYR A 146 -3.14 -15.31 -3.46
N ALA A 147 -4.31 -15.76 -3.92
CA ALA A 147 -4.55 -16.10 -5.32
C ALA A 147 -4.35 -14.89 -6.24
N TYR A 148 -4.87 -13.72 -5.84
CA TYR A 148 -4.76 -12.46 -6.57
C TYR A 148 -3.31 -12.00 -6.73
N LEU A 149 -2.45 -12.16 -5.71
CA LEU A 149 -1.07 -11.68 -5.70
C LEU A 149 -0.06 -12.66 -6.28
N SER A 150 -0.45 -13.92 -6.49
CA SER A 150 0.45 -15.01 -6.87
C SER A 150 1.25 -14.69 -8.13
N ASP A 151 2.57 -14.89 -8.02
CA ASP A 151 3.50 -14.87 -9.14
C ASP A 151 3.45 -16.22 -9.87
N LEU A 152 3.32 -16.21 -11.19
CA LEU A 152 3.32 -17.45 -11.98
C LEU A 152 4.73 -17.98 -12.21
N ASP A 153 5.75 -17.12 -12.08
CA ASP A 153 7.15 -17.51 -12.17
C ASP A 153 7.67 -18.16 -10.87
N ASP A 154 6.85 -18.16 -9.81
CA ASP A 154 7.23 -18.72 -8.52
C ASP A 154 7.05 -20.25 -8.49
N PRO A 155 8.09 -21.04 -8.17
CA PRO A 155 8.02 -22.51 -8.13
C PRO A 155 7.03 -23.06 -7.08
N GLU A 156 6.67 -22.27 -6.05
CA GLU A 156 5.67 -22.64 -5.05
C GLU A 156 4.24 -22.19 -5.40
N CYS A 157 4.06 -21.57 -6.57
CA CYS A 157 2.76 -21.14 -7.06
C CYS A 157 1.90 -22.37 -7.41
N PRO A 158 0.68 -22.49 -6.84
CA PRO A 158 -0.19 -23.61 -7.13
C PRO A 158 -0.98 -23.43 -8.44
N TYR A 159 -0.89 -22.27 -9.09
CA TYR A 159 -1.69 -21.94 -10.25
C TYR A 159 -0.87 -22.08 -11.54
N PRO A 160 -1.33 -22.86 -12.53
CA PRO A 160 -0.58 -23.06 -13.77
C PRO A 160 -0.60 -21.84 -14.69
N ASP A 161 -1.63 -20.98 -14.59
CA ASP A 161 -1.78 -19.79 -15.42
C ASP A 161 -2.58 -18.69 -14.69
N ARG A 162 -2.61 -17.49 -15.29
CA ARG A 162 -3.30 -16.32 -14.72
C ARG A 162 -4.81 -16.53 -14.63
N TYR A 163 -5.41 -17.25 -15.58
CA TYR A 163 -6.85 -17.51 -15.57
C TYR A 163 -7.22 -18.34 -14.34
N GLN A 164 -6.50 -19.42 -14.05
CA GLN A 164 -6.74 -20.26 -12.87
C GLN A 164 -6.55 -19.48 -11.56
N ALA A 165 -5.52 -18.63 -11.48
CA ALA A 165 -5.31 -17.76 -10.31
C ALA A 165 -6.50 -16.79 -10.10
N VAL A 166 -6.97 -16.14 -11.17
CA VAL A 166 -8.13 -15.23 -11.11
C VAL A 166 -9.42 -15.98 -10.77
N ARG A 167 -9.65 -17.17 -11.33
CA ARG A 167 -10.83 -17.99 -11.01
C ARG A 167 -10.82 -18.47 -9.57
N ALA A 168 -9.66 -18.86 -9.04
CA ALA A 168 -9.50 -19.17 -7.63
C ALA A 168 -9.81 -17.93 -6.78
N ALA A 169 -9.29 -16.76 -7.13
CA ALA A 169 -9.58 -15.50 -6.45
C ALA A 169 -11.08 -15.17 -6.44
N GLU A 170 -11.76 -15.24 -7.60
CA GLU A 170 -13.21 -15.06 -7.72
C GLU A 170 -13.99 -16.02 -6.81
N SER A 171 -13.64 -17.31 -6.84
CA SER A 171 -14.29 -18.32 -6.02
C SER A 171 -14.18 -18.03 -4.52
N GLN A 172 -13.02 -17.56 -4.05
CA GLN A 172 -12.86 -17.16 -2.65
C GLN A 172 -13.72 -15.94 -2.28
N LEU A 173 -13.89 -14.98 -3.19
CA LEU A 173 -14.80 -13.86 -2.98
C LEU A 173 -16.27 -14.30 -2.95
N GLU A 174 -16.66 -15.29 -3.75
CA GLU A 174 -18.01 -15.87 -3.70
C GLU A 174 -18.28 -16.56 -2.35
N GLU A 175 -17.31 -17.31 -1.80
CA GLU A 175 -17.44 -17.91 -0.47
C GLU A 175 -17.49 -16.85 0.64
N ALA A 176 -16.66 -15.81 0.56
CA ALA A 176 -16.73 -14.67 1.49
C ALA A 176 -18.11 -13.98 1.42
N GLN A 177 -18.65 -13.78 0.21
CA GLN A 177 -19.97 -13.20 0.00
C GLN A 177 -21.06 -14.07 0.62
N LYS A 178 -21.07 -15.38 0.38
CA LYS A 178 -22.02 -16.31 1.02
C LYS A 178 -22.02 -16.19 2.54
N CYS A 179 -20.84 -16.04 3.16
CA CYS A 179 -20.72 -15.84 4.61
C CYS A 179 -21.37 -14.53 5.06
N LEU A 180 -21.09 -13.43 4.35
CA LEU A 180 -21.63 -12.10 4.67
C LEU A 180 -23.14 -12.00 4.41
N ASP A 181 -23.63 -12.57 3.32
CA ASP A 181 -25.06 -12.59 2.98
C ASP A 181 -25.86 -13.38 4.03
N ARG A 182 -25.36 -14.55 4.47
CA ARG A 182 -25.97 -15.29 5.61
C ARG A 182 -25.99 -14.46 6.89
N ARG A 183 -25.01 -13.57 7.10
CA ARG A 183 -25.00 -12.67 8.25
C ARG A 183 -26.04 -11.56 8.09
N LEU A 184 -26.11 -10.94 6.92
CA LEU A 184 -27.11 -9.91 6.59
C LEU A 184 -28.53 -10.46 6.72
N GLU A 185 -28.79 -11.67 6.21
CA GLU A 185 -30.09 -12.33 6.36
C GLU A 185 -30.47 -12.54 7.81
N LYS A 186 -29.52 -12.97 8.66
CA LYS A 186 -29.75 -13.10 10.11
C LYS A 186 -30.08 -11.73 10.72
N TYR A 187 -29.36 -10.69 10.36
CA TYR A 187 -29.61 -9.32 10.83
C TYR A 187 -31.02 -8.85 10.43
N CYS A 188 -31.41 -9.02 9.17
CA CYS A 188 -32.74 -8.63 8.69
C CYS A 188 -33.87 -9.45 9.34
N LYS A 189 -33.67 -10.76 9.53
CA LYS A 189 -34.67 -11.65 10.14
C LYS A 189 -34.89 -11.37 11.63
N LEU A 190 -33.84 -10.94 12.34
CA LEU A 190 -33.93 -10.62 13.76
C LEU A 190 -34.77 -9.36 14.03
N ASN A 191 -34.99 -8.50 13.02
CA ASN A 191 -35.87 -7.32 13.07
C ASN A 191 -35.69 -6.40 14.31
N GLU A 192 -34.53 -6.47 14.97
CA GLU A 192 -34.26 -5.73 16.21
C GLU A 192 -33.67 -4.36 15.89
N LEU A 193 -34.47 -3.34 16.18
CA LEU A 193 -34.11 -1.94 16.46
C LEU A 193 -32.91 -1.83 17.45
N PRO A 194 -32.25 -0.66 17.58
CA PRO A 194 -30.79 -0.43 17.66
C PRO A 194 -30.05 -0.87 18.95
N GLN A 195 -30.52 -1.91 19.64
CA GLN A 195 -29.90 -2.44 20.87
C GLN A 195 -29.31 -3.85 20.72
N SER A 196 -29.41 -4.48 19.54
CA SER A 196 -28.73 -5.75 19.30
C SER A 196 -27.23 -5.52 19.03
N ASN A 197 -26.37 -6.24 19.74
CA ASN A 197 -24.91 -6.27 19.45
C ASN A 197 -24.59 -6.97 18.11
N PHE A 198 -25.58 -7.18 17.24
CA PHE A 198 -25.45 -7.93 15.99
C PHE A 198 -25.23 -6.98 14.82
N HIS A 199 -23.99 -6.53 14.67
CA HIS A 199 -23.61 -5.61 13.59
C HIS A 199 -23.38 -6.38 12.26
N PRO A 200 -23.94 -5.96 11.11
CA PRO A 200 -23.81 -6.66 9.82
C PRO A 200 -22.40 -6.66 9.23
N HIS A 201 -21.51 -5.80 9.75
CA HIS A 201 -20.12 -5.59 9.29
C HIS A 201 -20.07 -5.03 7.86
N PHE A 202 -20.65 -3.84 7.64
CA PHE A 202 -20.62 -3.24 6.31
C PHE A 202 -19.18 -2.95 5.82
N HIS A 203 -18.20 -2.77 6.70
CA HIS A 203 -16.78 -2.68 6.31
C HIS A 203 -16.26 -3.96 5.64
N LEU A 204 -16.75 -5.16 6.00
CA LEU A 204 -16.38 -6.41 5.30
C LEU A 204 -17.06 -6.49 3.93
N LEU A 205 -18.31 -6.05 3.81
CA LEU A 205 -18.99 -5.92 2.51
C LEU A 205 -18.31 -4.87 1.62
N SER A 206 -17.85 -3.76 2.22
CA SER A 206 -17.06 -2.74 1.54
C SER A 206 -15.79 -3.34 0.94
N ARG A 207 -15.05 -4.11 1.74
CA ARG A 207 -13.87 -4.85 1.28
C ARG A 207 -14.18 -5.87 0.18
N LEU A 208 -15.28 -6.62 0.30
CA LEU A 208 -15.72 -7.59 -0.71
C LEU A 208 -15.88 -6.90 -2.07
N TYR A 209 -16.68 -5.83 -2.12
CA TYR A 209 -16.94 -5.12 -3.38
C TYR A 209 -15.67 -4.46 -3.94
N ALA A 210 -14.82 -3.90 -3.09
CA ALA A 210 -13.53 -3.36 -3.52
C ALA A 210 -12.60 -4.44 -4.10
N HIS A 211 -12.56 -5.64 -3.50
CA HIS A 211 -11.78 -6.76 -4.01
C HIS A 211 -12.31 -7.28 -5.35
N GLN A 212 -13.63 -7.37 -5.51
CA GLN A 212 -14.25 -7.67 -6.80
C GLN A 212 -13.87 -6.60 -7.84
N ALA A 213 -13.95 -5.31 -7.50
CA ALA A 213 -13.60 -4.22 -8.41
C ALA A 213 -12.15 -4.33 -8.91
N LYS A 214 -11.19 -4.70 -8.04
CA LYS A 214 -9.79 -4.88 -8.42
C LYS A 214 -9.60 -5.92 -9.53
N LEU A 215 -10.35 -7.01 -9.53
CA LEU A 215 -10.30 -8.01 -10.61
C LEU A 215 -10.71 -7.40 -11.95
N TYR A 216 -11.76 -6.58 -11.97
CA TYR A 216 -12.22 -5.89 -13.19
C TYR A 216 -11.26 -4.78 -13.66
N ILE A 217 -10.49 -4.18 -12.74
CA ILE A 217 -9.47 -3.19 -13.06
C ILE A 217 -8.27 -3.86 -13.71
N PHE A 218 -7.62 -4.82 -13.04
CA PHE A 218 -6.32 -5.35 -13.45
C PHE A 218 -6.39 -6.61 -14.31
N PHE A 219 -7.48 -7.38 -14.23
CA PHE A 219 -7.65 -8.68 -14.90
C PHE A 219 -8.99 -8.84 -15.64
N PRO A 220 -9.51 -7.80 -16.33
CA PRO A 220 -10.83 -7.84 -16.96
C PRO A 220 -11.02 -9.02 -17.92
N ALA A 221 -9.98 -9.39 -18.69
CA ALA A 221 -10.03 -10.48 -19.67
C ALA A 221 -10.34 -11.86 -19.07
N TYR A 222 -10.12 -12.04 -17.77
CA TYR A 222 -10.33 -13.30 -17.06
C TYR A 222 -11.60 -13.29 -16.19
N THR A 223 -12.32 -12.16 -16.14
CA THR A 223 -13.59 -12.03 -15.41
C THR A 223 -14.78 -12.50 -16.25
N ARG A 224 -15.90 -12.83 -15.61
CA ARG A 224 -17.10 -13.40 -16.28
C ARG A 224 -17.80 -12.44 -17.26
N GLU A 225 -17.50 -11.14 -17.27
CA GLU A 225 -18.11 -10.17 -18.18
C GLU A 225 -17.20 -9.89 -19.38
N VAL A 226 -17.72 -10.09 -20.60
CA VAL A 226 -16.91 -10.32 -21.82
C VAL A 226 -16.49 -9.03 -22.54
N SER A 227 -17.11 -7.87 -22.28
CA SER A 227 -16.77 -6.63 -23.00
C SER A 227 -15.77 -5.76 -22.22
N ARG A 228 -14.76 -5.24 -22.94
CA ARG A 228 -13.73 -4.34 -22.37
C ARG A 228 -14.34 -3.08 -21.73
N TRP A 229 -15.48 -2.60 -22.23
CA TRP A 229 -16.20 -1.43 -21.72
C TRP A 229 -16.99 -1.75 -20.45
N ASN A 230 -17.74 -2.85 -20.45
CA ASN A 230 -18.60 -3.24 -19.33
C ASN A 230 -17.79 -3.53 -18.05
N SER A 231 -16.56 -4.02 -18.19
CA SER A 231 -15.68 -4.28 -17.03
C SER A 231 -15.32 -3.01 -16.22
N LEU A 232 -15.08 -1.85 -16.84
CA LEU A 232 -14.82 -0.61 -16.07
C LEU A 232 -16.08 -0.05 -15.42
N LEU A 233 -17.22 -0.11 -16.13
CA LEU A 233 -18.51 0.25 -15.54
C LEU A 233 -18.84 -0.64 -14.34
N LYS A 234 -18.52 -1.93 -14.43
CA LYS A 234 -18.67 -2.87 -13.32
C LYS A 234 -17.76 -2.50 -12.14
N ALA A 235 -16.50 -2.16 -12.40
CA ALA A 235 -15.59 -1.68 -11.37
C ALA A 235 -16.12 -0.42 -10.68
N LEU A 236 -16.65 0.55 -11.43
CA LEU A 236 -17.28 1.75 -10.87
C LEU A 236 -18.48 1.41 -9.98
N GLN A 237 -19.38 0.55 -10.45
CA GLN A 237 -20.56 0.12 -9.68
C GLN A 237 -20.15 -0.56 -8.37
N LEU A 238 -19.14 -1.42 -8.41
CA LEU A 238 -18.63 -2.12 -7.24
C LEU A 238 -17.94 -1.18 -6.26
N LEU A 239 -17.16 -0.21 -6.73
CA LEU A 239 -16.54 0.81 -5.88
C LEU A 239 -17.57 1.74 -5.23
N GLU A 240 -18.66 2.08 -5.94
CA GLU A 240 -19.77 2.83 -5.35
C GLU A 240 -20.42 2.05 -4.20
N LYS A 241 -20.71 0.76 -4.41
CA LYS A 241 -21.19 -0.12 -3.32
C LYS A 241 -20.20 -0.19 -2.16
N ALA A 242 -18.90 -0.27 -2.47
CA ALA A 242 -17.86 -0.29 -1.44
C ALA A 242 -17.87 0.98 -0.59
N ARG A 243 -18.02 2.16 -1.21
CA ARG A 243 -18.13 3.46 -0.52
C ARG A 243 -19.40 3.56 0.31
N ILE A 244 -20.56 3.17 -0.22
CA ILE A 244 -21.82 3.17 0.53
C ILE A 244 -21.70 2.29 1.77
N CYS A 245 -21.13 1.09 1.64
CA CYS A 245 -20.90 0.20 2.77
C CYS A 245 -19.90 0.77 3.80
N ALA A 246 -18.82 1.42 3.35
CA ALA A 246 -17.88 2.11 4.27
C ALA A 246 -18.56 3.26 5.03
N ALA A 247 -19.39 4.06 4.35
CA ALA A 247 -20.14 5.15 4.96
C ALA A 247 -21.16 4.64 5.99
N ARG A 248 -21.79 3.47 5.76
CA ARG A 248 -22.74 2.86 6.70
C ARG A 248 -22.09 2.45 8.02
N ASP A 249 -20.83 2.03 7.99
CA ASP A 249 -20.04 1.72 9.20
C ASP A 249 -19.36 2.96 9.79
N GLY A 250 -19.48 4.13 9.15
CA GLY A 250 -18.78 5.34 9.57
C GLY A 250 -17.25 5.21 9.46
N ASP A 251 -16.75 4.47 8.46
CA ASP A 251 -15.31 4.32 8.22
C ASP A 251 -14.83 5.33 7.16
N PRO A 252 -14.35 6.52 7.56
CA PRO A 252 -13.92 7.56 6.63
C PRO A 252 -12.68 7.16 5.84
N THR A 253 -11.88 6.24 6.41
CA THR A 253 -10.60 5.82 5.85
C THR A 253 -10.82 4.91 4.64
N LEU A 254 -11.69 3.89 4.78
CA LEU A 254 -12.11 3.06 3.66
C LEU A 254 -12.87 3.88 2.61
N TYR A 255 -13.74 4.80 3.05
CA TYR A 255 -14.48 5.66 2.12
C TYR A 255 -13.54 6.50 1.24
N ALA A 256 -12.53 7.14 1.85
CA ALA A 256 -11.54 7.92 1.12
C ALA A 256 -10.74 7.05 0.14
N GLN A 257 -10.30 5.88 0.60
CA GLN A 257 -9.58 4.92 -0.25
C GLN A 257 -10.39 4.53 -1.48
N TRP A 258 -11.65 4.15 -1.32
CA TRP A 258 -12.49 3.72 -2.45
C TRP A 258 -12.91 4.87 -3.36
N SER A 259 -13.05 6.08 -2.83
CA SER A 259 -13.26 7.30 -3.63
C SER A 259 -12.06 7.56 -4.56
N ALA A 260 -10.83 7.39 -4.07
CA ALA A 260 -9.61 7.52 -4.87
C ALA A 260 -9.47 6.43 -5.95
N TYR A 261 -9.83 5.17 -5.66
CA TYR A 261 -9.88 4.14 -6.71
C TYR A 261 -10.96 4.44 -7.76
N GLN A 262 -12.12 4.92 -7.34
CA GLN A 262 -13.23 5.20 -8.24
C GLN A 262 -12.91 6.37 -9.17
N SER A 263 -12.24 7.42 -8.67
CA SER A 263 -11.79 8.53 -9.52
C SER A 263 -10.82 8.05 -10.60
N TRP A 264 -9.89 7.16 -10.25
CA TRP A 264 -8.97 6.55 -11.21
C TRP A 264 -9.70 5.77 -12.31
N CYS A 265 -10.73 4.98 -11.98
CA CYS A 265 -11.57 4.29 -12.96
C CYS A 265 -12.30 5.26 -13.91
N TYR A 266 -12.78 6.40 -13.40
CA TYR A 266 -13.36 7.45 -14.26
C TYR A 266 -12.32 8.04 -15.22
N LEU A 267 -11.10 8.31 -14.75
CA LEU A 267 -10.01 8.79 -15.61
C LEU A 267 -9.62 7.77 -16.69
N MET A 268 -9.63 6.47 -16.37
CA MET A 268 -9.45 5.43 -17.39
C MET A 268 -10.54 5.43 -18.45
N LEU A 269 -11.81 5.66 -18.05
CA LEU A 269 -12.92 5.76 -18.99
C LEU A 269 -12.83 7.01 -19.87
N ALA A 270 -12.41 8.15 -19.31
CA ALA A 270 -12.24 9.39 -20.05
C ALA A 270 -11.34 9.19 -21.29
N TYR A 271 -10.19 8.54 -21.11
CA TYR A 271 -9.19 8.30 -22.16
C TYR A 271 -9.53 7.12 -23.09
N ARG A 272 -10.62 6.38 -22.81
CA ARG A 272 -11.18 5.37 -23.72
C ARG A 272 -12.33 5.89 -24.58
N SER A 273 -13.13 6.80 -24.03
CA SER A 273 -14.36 7.31 -24.66
C SER A 273 -14.11 7.99 -26.01
N GLU A 274 -12.92 8.59 -26.21
CA GLU A 274 -12.52 9.19 -27.49
C GLU A 274 -12.24 8.16 -28.59
N GLN A 275 -11.75 6.97 -28.22
CA GLN A 275 -11.31 5.93 -29.15
C GLN A 275 -12.42 4.91 -29.48
N SER A 276 -13.48 4.84 -28.67
CA SER A 276 -14.56 3.87 -28.86
C SER A 276 -15.66 4.37 -29.81
N GLN A 277 -16.12 3.48 -30.70
CA GLN A 277 -17.27 3.73 -31.59
C GLN A 277 -18.61 3.91 -30.82
N PHE A 278 -18.65 3.59 -29.53
CA PHE A 278 -19.82 3.71 -28.67
C PHE A 278 -19.64 4.89 -27.70
N ARG A 279 -20.05 6.08 -28.14
CA ARG A 279 -20.10 7.27 -27.27
C ARG A 279 -21.37 7.22 -26.44
N ASP A 280 -21.28 6.73 -25.22
CA ASP A 280 -22.31 6.97 -24.21
C ASP A 280 -22.18 8.41 -23.71
N PRO A 281 -23.15 9.31 -23.95
CA PRO A 281 -23.08 10.70 -23.50
C PRO A 281 -23.04 10.85 -21.97
N GLU A 282 -23.37 9.81 -21.19
CA GLU A 282 -23.18 9.81 -19.74
C GLU A 282 -21.71 9.73 -19.32
N PHE A 283 -20.86 9.12 -20.16
CA PHE A 283 -19.43 8.90 -19.90
C PHE A 283 -18.53 9.69 -20.84
N SER A 284 -18.94 10.91 -21.23
CA SER A 284 -18.03 11.82 -21.94
C SER A 284 -16.79 12.12 -21.10
N GLN A 285 -15.68 12.47 -21.76
CA GLN A 285 -14.42 12.81 -21.12
C GLN A 285 -14.57 13.88 -20.03
N ASP A 286 -15.22 15.00 -20.35
CA ASP A 286 -15.49 16.08 -19.38
C ASP A 286 -16.24 15.60 -18.13
N LYS A 287 -17.28 14.79 -18.32
CA LYS A 287 -18.07 14.24 -17.21
C LYS A 287 -17.25 13.28 -16.36
N CYS A 288 -16.44 12.43 -17.00
CA CYS A 288 -15.56 11.52 -16.29
C CYS A 288 -14.51 12.28 -15.45
N ILE A 289 -13.92 13.34 -16.01
CA ILE A 289 -12.96 14.19 -15.29
C ILE A 289 -13.65 14.95 -14.14
N ASP A 290 -14.86 15.50 -14.35
CA ASP A 290 -15.65 16.15 -13.29
C ASP A 290 -15.97 15.18 -12.14
N TRP A 291 -16.39 13.96 -12.45
CA TRP A 291 -16.58 12.91 -11.44
C TRP A 291 -15.29 12.59 -10.69
N ALA A 292 -14.16 12.46 -11.40
CA ALA A 292 -12.88 12.20 -10.76
C ALA A 292 -12.49 13.32 -9.77
N LYS A 293 -12.68 14.60 -10.16
CA LYS A 293 -12.44 15.78 -9.30
C LYS A 293 -13.27 15.74 -8.02
N ARG A 294 -14.57 15.47 -8.14
CA ARG A 294 -15.49 15.38 -6.99
C ARG A 294 -15.11 14.26 -6.04
N LEU A 295 -14.76 13.09 -6.57
CA LEU A 295 -14.36 11.93 -5.79
C LEU A 295 -13.04 12.14 -5.05
N ILE A 296 -12.06 12.79 -5.68
CA ILE A 296 -10.80 13.19 -5.03
C ILE A 296 -11.08 14.20 -3.91
N SER A 297 -11.95 15.18 -4.15
CA SER A 297 -12.36 16.14 -3.12
C SER A 297 -13.01 15.46 -1.92
N HIS A 298 -13.91 14.49 -2.15
CA HIS A 298 -14.51 13.70 -1.08
C HIS A 298 -13.46 12.84 -0.34
N ALA A 299 -12.50 12.27 -1.06
CA ALA A 299 -11.42 11.48 -0.46
C ALA A 299 -10.59 12.34 0.50
N LEU A 300 -10.23 13.56 0.10
CA LEU A 300 -9.47 14.51 0.92
C LEU A 300 -10.25 14.89 2.19
N LEU A 301 -11.52 15.26 2.03
CA LEU A 301 -12.38 15.64 3.16
C LEU A 301 -12.52 14.51 4.18
N CYS A 302 -12.82 13.28 3.72
CA CYS A 302 -12.96 12.14 4.62
C CYS A 302 -11.62 11.74 5.27
N TYR A 303 -10.50 11.87 4.55
CA TYR A 303 -9.19 11.46 5.06
C TYR A 303 -8.54 12.47 6.03
N SER A 304 -8.96 13.74 5.99
CA SER A 304 -8.40 14.85 6.77
C SER A 304 -8.04 14.50 8.22
N SER A 305 -8.99 13.93 8.97
CA SER A 305 -8.82 13.53 10.38
C SER A 305 -7.80 12.40 10.57
N THR A 306 -7.83 11.37 9.72
CA THR A 306 -6.87 10.27 9.73
C THR A 306 -5.47 10.77 9.42
N GLY A 307 -5.34 11.62 8.39
CA GLY A 307 -4.08 12.24 8.01
C GLY A 307 -3.51 13.13 9.13
N LYS A 308 -4.35 13.94 9.79
CA LYS A 308 -3.94 14.76 10.94
C LYS A 308 -3.45 13.91 12.09
N THR A 309 -4.14 12.79 12.38
CA THR A 309 -3.71 11.83 13.41
C THR A 309 -2.36 11.22 13.07
N CYS A 310 -2.15 10.80 11.82
CA CYS A 310 -0.88 10.24 11.37
C CYS A 310 0.27 11.25 11.49
N TYR A 311 0.04 12.48 11.04
CA TYR A 311 0.99 13.59 11.18
C TYR A 311 1.36 13.85 12.65
N GLN A 312 0.36 13.95 13.53
CA GLN A 312 0.59 14.19 14.95
C GLN A 312 1.37 13.04 15.59
N GLN A 313 1.03 11.78 15.27
CA GLN A 313 1.77 10.62 15.77
C GLN A 313 3.24 10.59 15.32
N ILE A 314 3.54 11.04 14.09
CA ILE A 314 4.93 11.19 13.63
C ILE A 314 5.63 12.29 14.44
N LYS A 315 4.98 13.44 14.68
CA LYS A 315 5.54 14.55 15.44
C LYS A 315 5.77 14.19 16.92
N ASP A 316 4.80 13.55 17.55
CA ASP A 316 4.85 13.17 18.97
C ASP A 316 5.94 12.13 19.27
N ASN A 317 6.29 11.30 18.28
CA ASN A 317 7.34 10.29 18.41
C ASN A 317 8.66 10.70 17.76
N GLY A 318 8.72 11.84 17.07
CA GLY A 318 9.91 12.34 16.40
C GLY A 318 10.97 12.82 17.40
N GLY A 319 12.21 12.37 17.24
CA GLY A 319 13.34 12.72 18.12
C GLY A 319 13.29 12.10 19.52
N LYS A 320 12.38 11.14 19.76
CA LYS A 320 12.25 10.44 21.04
C LYS A 320 13.53 9.67 21.38
N VAL A 321 14.09 9.96 22.54
CA VAL A 321 15.23 9.24 23.12
C VAL A 321 14.71 8.01 23.86
N THR A 322 15.30 6.84 23.60
CA THR A 322 14.92 5.57 24.23
C THR A 322 16.13 4.91 24.88
N GLU A 323 15.89 3.92 25.77
CA GLU A 323 16.96 3.13 26.40
C GLU A 323 17.73 2.27 25.39
N ASP A 324 17.07 1.87 24.32
CA ASP A 324 17.65 1.13 23.21
C ASP A 324 18.37 2.11 22.26
N GLU A 325 19.59 2.51 22.64
CA GLU A 325 20.50 3.31 21.81
C GLU A 325 21.55 2.47 21.07
N TYR A 326 21.88 2.87 19.85
CA TYR A 326 23.02 2.37 19.10
C TYR A 326 23.88 3.56 18.70
N ASP A 327 25.15 3.58 19.14
CA ASP A 327 26.15 4.54 18.66
C ASP A 327 27.12 3.83 17.68
N PRO A 328 26.96 4.04 16.37
CA PRO A 328 27.80 3.44 15.34
C PRO A 328 29.29 3.77 15.51
N ARG A 329 29.64 4.83 16.25
CA ARG A 329 31.03 5.22 16.53
C ARG A 329 31.72 4.28 17.53
N HIS A 330 30.97 3.57 18.36
CA HIS A 330 31.52 2.57 19.28
C HIS A 330 31.74 1.20 18.62
N SER A 331 31.12 0.95 17.46
CA SER A 331 31.32 -0.28 16.66
C SER A 331 32.61 -0.24 15.82
N GLN A 332 33.19 0.94 15.59
CA GLN A 332 34.38 1.13 14.74
C GLN A 332 35.73 0.84 15.43
N SER A 333 35.75 0.16 16.59
CA SER A 333 36.99 -0.32 17.22
C SER A 333 37.49 -1.69 16.72
N GLN A 334 36.97 -2.23 15.61
CA GLN A 334 37.51 -3.45 15.01
C GLN A 334 37.66 -3.34 13.48
N GLY A 335 38.92 -3.16 13.03
CA GLY A 335 39.48 -3.60 11.75
C GLY A 335 38.96 -2.96 10.44
N PRO A 336 39.84 -2.41 9.57
CA PRO A 336 39.42 -2.01 8.23
C PRO A 336 39.12 -3.25 7.38
N GLU A 337 37.87 -3.40 6.90
CA GLU A 337 37.54 -4.34 5.83
C GLU A 337 38.10 -3.82 4.50
N THR A 338 39.20 -4.41 4.04
CA THR A 338 39.71 -4.25 2.67
C THR A 338 39.01 -5.22 1.72
N LEU A 339 38.27 -4.70 0.73
CA LEU A 339 37.95 -5.44 -0.50
C LEU A 339 39.07 -5.27 -1.53
N ALA A 340 39.17 -6.24 -2.45
CA ALA A 340 40.23 -6.42 -3.45
C ALA A 340 40.40 -5.29 -4.50
N THR A 341 39.76 -4.14 -4.32
CA THR A 341 39.83 -2.98 -5.24
C THR A 341 40.47 -1.74 -4.61
N GLY A 342 40.91 -1.77 -3.35
CA GLY A 342 41.75 -0.71 -2.77
C GLY A 342 41.05 0.64 -2.49
N GLU A 343 39.75 0.77 -2.74
CA GLU A 343 38.98 1.96 -2.38
C GLU A 343 38.30 1.79 -1.00
N PRO A 344 38.53 2.69 -0.04
CA PRO A 344 37.85 2.64 1.25
C PRO A 344 36.37 3.00 1.07
N LYS A 345 35.46 2.07 1.42
CA LYS A 345 34.07 2.43 1.74
C LYS A 345 34.06 3.21 3.05
N THR A 346 34.16 4.53 3.00
CA THR A 346 33.80 5.38 4.14
C THR A 346 32.29 5.26 4.36
N ARG A 347 31.86 4.36 5.24
CA ARG A 347 30.51 4.43 5.80
C ARG A 347 30.41 5.81 6.50
N PRO A 348 29.39 6.64 6.21
CA PRO A 348 29.23 7.94 6.86
C PRO A 348 29.21 7.75 8.38
N ILE A 349 29.74 8.73 9.12
CA ILE A 349 29.71 8.73 10.58
C ILE A 349 28.25 8.92 10.98
N VAL A 350 27.55 7.82 11.23
CA VAL A 350 26.15 7.81 11.63
C VAL A 350 26.06 8.27 13.09
N GLY A 351 25.28 9.32 13.35
CA GLY A 351 24.97 9.81 14.69
C GLY A 351 24.22 8.76 15.52
N LYS A 352 24.03 9.02 16.81
CA LYS A 352 23.29 8.11 17.70
C LYS A 352 21.89 7.81 17.14
N LYS A 353 21.55 6.53 17.03
CA LYS A 353 20.23 6.03 16.64
C LYS A 353 19.48 5.51 17.87
N TYR A 354 18.18 5.75 17.92
CA TYR A 354 17.27 5.29 18.97
C TYR A 354 16.22 4.35 18.40
N TYR A 355 15.77 3.37 19.19
CA TYR A 355 14.82 2.34 18.75
C TYR A 355 13.65 2.19 19.71
N GLU A 356 12.48 1.85 19.16
CA GLU A 356 11.31 1.38 19.92
C GLU A 356 11.14 -0.13 19.75
N SER A 357 10.89 -0.82 20.86
CA SER A 357 10.80 -2.28 20.93
C SER A 357 9.35 -2.79 20.88
N TYR A 358 9.10 -3.78 20.01
CA TYR A 358 7.84 -4.48 19.83
C TYR A 358 8.12 -5.99 19.79
N GLY A 359 8.12 -6.64 20.96
CA GLY A 359 8.59 -8.02 21.09
C GLY A 359 10.07 -8.14 20.72
N LYS A 360 10.38 -8.96 19.71
CA LYS A 360 11.74 -9.10 19.17
C LYS A 360 12.09 -8.07 18.10
N THR A 361 11.11 -7.30 17.63
CA THR A 361 11.32 -6.29 16.60
C THR A 361 11.70 -4.97 17.23
N LYS A 362 12.74 -4.33 16.72
CA LYS A 362 13.16 -2.97 17.08
C LYS A 362 13.06 -2.08 15.84
N VAL A 363 12.36 -0.95 15.95
CA VAL A 363 12.17 -0.01 14.84
C VAL A 363 12.85 1.30 15.19
N GLN A 364 13.70 1.82 14.31
CA GLN A 364 14.35 3.10 14.50
C GLN A 364 13.31 4.21 14.68
N ILE A 365 13.53 5.07 15.68
CA ILE A 365 12.74 6.28 15.92
C ILE A 365 12.96 7.27 14.77
N VAL A 366 11.89 7.95 14.36
CA VAL A 366 11.99 9.02 13.37
C VAL A 366 12.80 10.19 13.96
N PRO A 367 13.79 10.75 13.24
CA PRO A 367 14.52 11.94 13.67
C PRO A 367 13.61 13.15 13.95
N LEU A 368 14.13 14.19 14.60
CA LEU A 368 13.36 15.43 14.78
C LEU A 368 13.06 16.05 13.41
N ILE A 369 11.80 16.38 13.11
CA ILE A 369 11.42 16.94 11.81
C ILE A 369 11.37 18.47 11.86
N GLN A 370 12.22 19.12 11.06
CA GLN A 370 12.14 20.54 10.71
C GLN A 370 11.29 20.70 9.44
N GLU A 371 10.15 21.38 9.57
CA GLU A 371 9.28 21.69 8.43
C GLU A 371 9.81 22.93 7.70
N LEU A 372 10.11 22.78 6.40
CA LEU A 372 10.57 23.88 5.56
C LEU A 372 9.39 24.75 5.10
N SER A 373 9.54 26.07 5.17
CA SER A 373 8.61 27.03 4.59
C SER A 373 8.81 27.06 3.07
N GLY A 374 7.84 26.54 2.31
CA GLY A 374 7.91 26.41 0.84
C GLY A 374 8.06 27.72 0.04
N GLU A 375 8.26 28.87 0.69
CA GLU A 375 8.43 30.19 0.06
C GLU A 375 9.87 30.45 -0.41
N SER A 376 10.86 29.75 0.15
CA SER A 376 12.25 29.80 -0.27
C SER A 376 12.63 28.46 -0.90
N GLY A 377 12.50 28.33 -2.22
CA GLY A 377 13.07 27.21 -3.01
C GLY A 377 14.60 27.09 -2.95
N ARG A 378 15.23 27.58 -1.87
CA ARG A 378 16.65 27.56 -1.53
C ARG A 378 16.97 26.60 -0.37
N ASP A 379 15.98 26.15 0.40
CA ASP A 379 16.22 25.26 1.53
C ASP A 379 16.31 23.80 1.06
N ALA A 380 17.49 23.21 1.22
CA ALA A 380 17.74 21.83 0.84
C ALA A 380 16.99 20.88 1.78
N GLN A 381 16.23 19.94 1.20
CA GLN A 381 15.69 18.81 1.94
C GLN A 381 16.84 17.86 2.27
N ILE A 382 17.14 17.66 3.56
CA ILE A 382 18.32 16.93 4.01
C ILE A 382 18.07 16.22 5.34
N TYR A 383 18.71 15.07 5.54
CA TYR A 383 18.87 14.46 6.85
C TYR A 383 20.22 14.87 7.43
N ASP A 384 20.18 15.73 8.45
CA ASP A 384 21.35 16.09 9.24
C ASP A 384 21.62 15.00 10.27
N VAL A 385 22.55 14.11 9.93
CA VAL A 385 23.00 12.98 10.75
C VAL A 385 23.63 13.45 12.06
N GLN A 386 24.29 14.61 12.10
CA GLN A 386 24.98 15.11 13.29
C GLN A 386 23.99 15.58 14.35
N ASN A 387 22.97 16.30 13.92
CA ASN A 387 21.92 16.81 14.80
C ASN A 387 20.71 15.85 14.91
N ASN A 388 20.74 14.72 14.20
CA ASN A 388 19.62 13.79 14.06
C ASN A 388 18.30 14.53 13.72
N MET A 389 18.37 15.38 12.70
CA MET A 389 17.29 16.27 12.28
C MET A 389 16.97 16.07 10.80
N LEU A 390 15.69 16.00 10.49
CA LEU A 390 15.16 15.78 9.15
C LEU A 390 14.47 17.04 8.65
N SER A 391 15.06 17.71 7.65
CA SER A 391 14.50 18.90 7.02
C SER A 391 13.68 18.50 5.78
N LEU A 392 12.37 18.73 5.83
CA LEU A 392 11.42 18.25 4.83
C LEU A 392 10.46 19.36 4.38
N ASP A 393 10.22 19.44 3.07
CA ASP A 393 9.16 20.27 2.51
C ASP A 393 7.82 19.52 2.61
N MET A 394 6.92 20.03 3.46
CA MET A 394 5.60 19.45 3.71
C MET A 394 4.49 20.12 2.89
N SER A 395 4.79 21.05 1.98
CA SER A 395 3.78 21.83 1.24
C SER A 395 2.77 20.97 0.46
N LEU A 396 3.20 19.86 -0.12
CA LEU A 396 2.29 18.92 -0.80
C LEU A 396 1.54 17.99 0.17
N LEU A 397 2.05 17.81 1.39
CA LEU A 397 1.50 16.88 2.38
C LEU A 397 0.57 17.57 3.39
N LYS A 398 0.65 18.89 3.49
CA LYS A 398 -0.01 19.68 4.52
C LYS A 398 -0.45 21.02 3.96
N GLU A 399 -1.76 21.23 3.89
CA GLU A 399 -2.38 22.51 3.59
C GLU A 399 -3.22 22.93 4.80
N ILE A 400 -2.77 23.96 5.52
CA ILE A 400 -3.53 24.52 6.64
C ILE A 400 -4.48 25.58 6.10
N ARG A 401 -5.78 25.38 6.32
CA ARG A 401 -6.81 26.36 6.00
C ARG A 401 -7.30 27.04 7.29
N PRO A 402 -7.87 28.27 7.22
CA PRO A 402 -8.34 28.99 8.40
C PRO A 402 -9.35 28.19 9.24
N ASN A 403 -10.15 27.34 8.58
CA ASN A 403 -10.98 26.34 9.23
C ASN A 403 -10.21 25.03 9.32
N ASP A 404 -10.04 24.53 10.54
CA ASP A 404 -9.32 23.30 10.83
C ASP A 404 -9.95 22.06 10.15
N TRP A 405 -11.27 22.12 9.87
CA TRP A 405 -12.04 21.11 9.14
C TRP A 405 -11.73 21.05 7.64
N ASP A 406 -11.23 22.15 7.06
CA ASP A 406 -10.88 22.23 5.64
C ASP A 406 -9.38 21.97 5.40
N SER A 407 -8.59 21.79 6.47
CA SER A 407 -7.17 21.52 6.37
C SER A 407 -6.90 20.12 5.85
N VAL A 408 -5.93 20.00 4.94
CA VAL A 408 -5.57 18.74 4.29
C VAL A 408 -4.26 18.22 4.88
N TYR A 409 -4.29 16.96 5.33
CA TYR A 409 -3.12 16.23 5.81
C TYR A 409 -3.01 14.91 5.04
N LEU A 410 -1.93 14.72 4.28
CA LEU A 410 -1.67 13.54 3.46
C LEU A 410 -0.56 12.67 4.06
N PHE A 411 -0.70 12.34 5.35
CA PHE A 411 0.21 11.46 6.08
C PHE A 411 -0.43 10.10 6.36
N GLY A 412 0.38 9.05 6.39
CA GLY A 412 -0.07 7.67 6.59
C GLY A 412 -0.12 6.89 5.28
N SER A 413 -0.24 5.56 5.39
CA SER A 413 -0.09 4.67 4.24
C SER A 413 -1.11 4.94 3.11
N ILE A 414 -2.35 5.30 3.45
CA ILE A 414 -3.44 5.56 2.49
C ILE A 414 -3.23 6.86 1.70
N SER A 415 -2.42 7.79 2.20
CA SER A 415 -2.16 9.02 1.45
C SER A 415 -1.47 8.75 0.11
N SER A 416 -0.71 7.66 -0.01
CA SER A 416 -0.13 7.24 -1.30
C SER A 416 -1.21 7.01 -2.38
N ILE A 417 -2.35 6.43 -2.00
CA ILE A 417 -3.48 6.16 -2.89
C ILE A 417 -4.16 7.47 -3.32
N ILE A 418 -4.31 8.40 -2.39
CA ILE A 418 -4.92 9.71 -2.66
C ILE A 418 -3.98 10.56 -3.54
N LEU A 419 -2.69 10.59 -3.22
CA LEU A 419 -1.65 11.25 -4.03
C LEU A 419 -1.59 10.67 -5.44
N PHE A 420 -1.71 9.35 -5.58
CA PHE A 420 -1.82 8.73 -6.91
C PHE A 420 -3.03 9.27 -7.68
N ALA A 421 -4.22 9.29 -7.06
CA ALA A 421 -5.43 9.78 -7.70
C ALA A 421 -5.33 11.28 -8.07
N MET A 422 -4.73 12.10 -7.20
CA MET A 422 -4.47 13.52 -7.47
C MET A 422 -3.48 13.69 -8.63
N GLY A 423 -2.37 12.94 -8.64
CA GLY A 423 -1.39 12.97 -9.72
C GLY A 423 -1.99 12.53 -11.06
N MET A 424 -2.86 11.52 -11.03
CA MET A 424 -3.62 11.09 -12.20
C MET A 424 -4.54 12.20 -12.71
N LEU A 425 -5.23 12.92 -11.83
CA LEU A 425 -6.08 14.05 -12.23
C LEU A 425 -5.25 15.16 -12.89
N GLU A 426 -4.17 15.60 -12.25
CA GLU A 426 -3.29 16.67 -12.78
C GLU A 426 -2.64 16.28 -14.12
N LEU A 427 -2.35 14.99 -14.33
CA LEU A 427 -1.87 14.47 -15.61
C LEU A 427 -2.98 14.42 -16.66
N CYS A 428 -4.21 14.08 -16.28
CA CYS A 428 -5.31 13.83 -17.19
C CYS A 428 -6.16 15.07 -17.52
N GLU A 429 -6.08 16.13 -16.72
CA GLU A 429 -6.89 17.33 -16.87
C GLU A 429 -6.62 18.06 -18.19
N GLU A 430 -7.69 18.54 -18.82
CA GLU A 430 -7.59 19.33 -20.04
C GLU A 430 -7.18 20.76 -19.72
N LEU A 431 -5.97 21.12 -20.14
CA LEU A 431 -5.43 22.47 -20.04
C LEU A 431 -5.27 23.02 -21.46
N GLN A 432 -5.86 24.20 -21.72
CA GLN A 432 -5.89 24.81 -23.05
C GLN A 432 -4.52 25.32 -23.53
N ASN A 433 -3.52 25.41 -22.64
CA ASN A 433 -2.20 25.95 -22.93
C ASN A 433 -1.09 24.91 -22.68
N ARG A 434 -0.24 24.64 -23.69
CA ARG A 434 0.93 23.76 -23.62
C ARG A 434 1.84 24.07 -22.43
N GLN A 435 2.08 25.35 -22.15
CA GLN A 435 2.96 25.76 -21.04
C GLN A 435 2.34 25.46 -19.67
N GLN A 436 1.02 25.65 -19.53
CA GLN A 436 0.31 25.31 -18.30
C GLN A 436 0.28 23.80 -18.08
N LEU A 437 0.09 23.01 -19.14
CA LEU A 437 0.17 21.55 -19.07
C LEU A 437 1.55 21.07 -18.62
N LEU A 438 2.62 21.61 -19.22
CA LEU A 438 3.99 21.29 -18.82
C LEU A 438 4.27 21.63 -17.36
N GLN A 439 3.86 22.82 -16.91
CA GLN A 439 4.00 23.24 -15.52
C GLN A 439 3.21 22.32 -14.58
N SER A 440 1.98 21.93 -14.95
CA SER A 440 1.19 20.99 -14.15
C SER A 440 1.87 19.62 -14.03
N ILE A 441 2.37 19.08 -15.16
CA ILE A 441 3.08 17.80 -15.18
C ILE A 441 4.34 17.86 -14.30
N GLU A 442 5.17 18.89 -14.48
CA GLU A 442 6.47 19.00 -13.81
C GLU A 442 6.32 19.30 -12.31
N GLN A 443 5.49 20.29 -11.95
CA GLN A 443 5.43 20.81 -10.58
C GLN A 443 4.42 20.06 -9.70
N LYS A 444 3.37 19.47 -10.29
CA LYS A 444 2.31 18.79 -9.54
C LYS A 444 2.30 17.29 -9.77
N ALA A 445 1.98 16.82 -10.98
CA ALA A 445 1.75 15.40 -11.24
C ALA A 445 2.98 14.56 -10.90
N LEU A 446 4.16 14.97 -11.39
CA LEU A 446 5.43 14.31 -11.11
C LEU A 446 5.71 14.24 -9.60
N ARG A 447 5.49 15.35 -8.87
CA ARG A 447 5.70 15.43 -7.43
C ARG A 447 4.74 14.51 -6.66
N MET A 448 3.47 14.48 -7.05
CA MET A 448 2.44 13.60 -6.46
C MET A 448 2.75 12.12 -6.68
N PHE A 449 3.15 11.72 -7.89
CA PHE A 449 3.53 10.32 -8.16
C PHE A 449 4.81 9.92 -7.42
N THR A 450 5.76 10.85 -7.30
CA THR A 450 7.00 10.63 -6.55
C THR A 450 6.69 10.40 -5.07
N TYR A 451 5.85 11.24 -4.45
CA TYR A 451 5.46 11.06 -3.05
C TYR A 451 4.59 9.82 -2.84
N CYS A 452 3.68 9.52 -3.78
CA CYS A 452 2.90 8.28 -3.76
C CYS A 452 3.82 7.05 -3.66
N TRP A 453 4.80 6.94 -4.55
CA TRP A 453 5.73 5.82 -4.54
C TRP A 453 6.63 5.84 -3.29
N ALA A 454 7.14 7.00 -2.87
CA ALA A 454 7.96 7.11 -1.67
C ALA A 454 7.24 6.58 -0.41
N ILE A 455 6.00 7.00 -0.18
CA ILE A 455 5.17 6.55 0.96
C ILE A 455 4.83 5.07 0.85
N ALA A 456 4.62 4.57 -0.36
CA ALA A 456 4.25 3.19 -0.62
C ALA A 456 5.45 2.21 -0.64
N SER A 457 6.69 2.70 -0.59
CA SER A 457 7.88 1.85 -0.61
C SER A 457 8.38 1.50 0.76
N ASP A 458 8.96 0.31 0.89
CA ASP A 458 9.64 -0.10 2.11
C ASP A 458 10.76 0.89 2.45
N GLY A 459 10.56 1.70 3.47
CA GLY A 459 11.54 2.67 3.96
C GLY A 459 12.52 2.12 4.98
N THR A 460 12.72 0.80 5.04
CA THR A 460 13.67 0.19 5.98
C THR A 460 14.81 -0.57 5.33
N GLU A 461 15.91 -0.62 6.08
CA GLU A 461 17.03 -1.51 5.87
C GLU A 461 17.28 -2.30 7.16
N ARG A 462 17.70 -3.57 7.01
CA ARG A 462 18.08 -4.36 8.17
C ARG A 462 19.47 -3.96 8.61
N ASN A 463 19.66 -3.81 9.92
CA ASN A 463 20.98 -3.59 10.50
C ASN A 463 21.54 -4.91 11.07
N PRO A 464 22.30 -5.71 10.28
CA PRO A 464 22.89 -6.95 10.77
C PRO A 464 24.03 -6.70 11.78
N ASP A 465 24.64 -5.51 11.75
CA ASP A 465 25.79 -5.13 12.57
C ASP A 465 25.37 -4.51 13.91
N SER A 466 24.09 -4.62 14.29
CA SER A 466 23.57 -4.01 15.51
C SER A 466 24.13 -4.71 16.75
N SER A 467 24.41 -3.96 17.82
CA SER A 467 24.84 -4.51 19.12
C SER A 467 23.72 -5.22 19.90
N PHE A 468 22.55 -5.41 19.28
CA PHE A 468 21.40 -6.07 19.89
C PHE A 468 21.55 -7.60 19.83
N PRO A 469 20.80 -8.35 20.67
CA PRO A 469 20.84 -9.82 20.65
C PRO A 469 20.61 -10.39 19.24
N GLU A 470 21.27 -11.50 18.90
CA GLU A 470 21.19 -12.13 17.57
C GLU A 470 19.76 -12.47 17.12
N ASP A 471 18.82 -12.64 18.06
CA ASP A 471 17.43 -12.95 17.76
C ASP A 471 16.52 -11.72 17.60
N ALA A 472 17.07 -10.50 17.74
CA ALA A 472 16.36 -9.26 17.51
C ALA A 472 16.28 -8.93 16.02
N ILE A 473 15.12 -8.44 15.58
CA ILE A 473 14.90 -7.92 14.22
C ILE A 473 15.02 -6.41 14.29
N VAL A 474 16.13 -5.85 13.82
CA VAL A 474 16.42 -4.41 13.90
C VAL A 474 16.20 -3.76 12.54
N LEU A 475 15.25 -2.83 12.50
CA LEU A 475 14.84 -2.10 11.31
C LEU A 475 15.33 -0.65 11.40
N ASP A 476 16.32 -0.31 10.59
CA ASP A 476 16.79 1.06 10.38
C ASP A 476 15.91 1.71 9.32
N ARG A 477 15.62 3.01 9.48
CA ARG A 477 14.91 3.82 8.50
C ARG A 477 15.89 4.36 7.48
N VAL A 478 15.56 4.21 6.21
CA VAL A 478 16.38 4.67 5.09
C VAL A 478 16.17 6.17 4.91
N PHE A 479 17.06 6.95 5.52
CA PHE A 479 17.23 8.38 5.24
C PHE A 479 18.54 8.64 4.46
N GLU A 480 19.39 7.62 4.26
CA GLU A 480 20.74 7.73 3.71
C GLU A 480 20.78 7.55 2.17
N ASP A 481 20.98 8.67 1.47
CA ASP A 481 21.86 8.86 0.28
C ASP A 481 21.97 10.38 -0.01
N ALA A 482 22.04 11.19 1.06
CA ALA A 482 21.72 12.62 1.06
C ALA A 482 22.92 13.54 0.81
N THR A 483 24.04 13.05 0.25
CA THR A 483 25.13 13.94 -0.16
C THR A 483 24.81 14.71 -1.44
N PHE A 484 23.82 14.30 -2.25
CA PHE A 484 23.48 14.96 -3.52
C PHE A 484 21.99 14.98 -3.92
N ASN A 485 21.05 14.42 -3.15
CA ASN A 485 19.66 14.35 -3.57
C ASN A 485 18.87 15.64 -3.27
N GLN A 486 18.57 16.39 -4.33
CA GLN A 486 17.68 17.56 -4.30
C GLN A 486 16.19 17.17 -4.20
N SER A 487 15.83 15.90 -4.46
CA SER A 487 14.46 15.41 -4.29
C SER A 487 14.30 14.84 -2.88
N GLY A 488 13.46 15.47 -2.04
CA GLY A 488 13.16 14.98 -0.68
C GLY A 488 12.28 13.73 -0.62
N ASP A 489 12.17 12.98 -1.71
CA ASP A 489 11.36 11.77 -1.83
C ASP A 489 11.94 10.59 -1.04
N LEU A 490 13.26 10.43 -1.02
CA LEU A 490 13.92 9.42 -0.19
C LEU A 490 13.74 9.68 1.31
N LEU A 491 13.75 10.95 1.72
CA LEU A 491 13.53 11.35 3.11
C LEU A 491 12.10 11.03 3.57
N LEU A 492 11.12 11.23 2.68
CA LEU A 492 9.73 10.87 2.95
C LEU A 492 9.55 9.35 3.07
N ARG A 493 10.24 8.56 2.23
CA ARG A 493 10.21 7.09 2.28
C ARG A 493 10.64 6.56 3.65
N GLY A 494 11.69 7.12 4.26
CA GLY A 494 12.16 6.71 5.59
C GLY A 494 11.14 6.89 6.73
N LEU A 495 10.07 7.68 6.54
CA LEU A 495 8.97 7.79 7.50
C LEU A 495 8.08 6.53 7.55
N TYR A 496 8.16 5.65 6.53
CA TYR A 496 7.21 4.57 6.31
C TYR A 496 7.91 3.20 6.20
N PRO A 497 8.06 2.46 7.31
CA PRO A 497 8.67 1.14 7.38
C PRO A 497 7.67 0.03 7.01
N HIS A 498 6.98 0.23 5.89
CA HIS A 498 6.04 -0.71 5.28
C HIS A 498 6.08 -0.55 3.76
N ARG A 499 5.52 -1.52 3.04
CA ARG A 499 5.31 -1.42 1.59
C ARG A 499 3.82 -1.54 1.23
N LEU A 500 3.31 -0.63 0.41
CA LEU A 500 2.04 -0.78 -0.29
C LEU A 500 2.29 -1.12 -1.75
N THR A 501 2.15 -2.40 -2.07
CA THR A 501 2.84 -2.97 -3.22
C THR A 501 2.47 -2.34 -4.56
N GLN A 502 1.19 -2.33 -4.93
CA GLN A 502 0.77 -1.86 -6.25
C GLN A 502 1.05 -0.37 -6.45
N PHE A 503 0.94 0.47 -5.42
CA PHE A 503 1.13 1.92 -5.57
C PHE A 503 2.61 2.33 -5.60
N ALA A 504 3.49 1.55 -4.96
CA ALA A 504 4.93 1.74 -5.14
C ALA A 504 5.32 1.64 -6.62
N ASP A 505 4.82 0.63 -7.32
CA ASP A 505 5.20 0.39 -8.72
C ASP A 505 4.38 1.24 -9.70
N LEU A 506 3.08 1.46 -9.45
CA LEU A 506 2.26 2.39 -10.24
C LEU A 506 2.80 3.83 -10.17
N GLY A 507 3.26 4.28 -9.00
CA GLY A 507 3.89 5.59 -8.87
C GLY A 507 5.15 5.71 -9.74
N LYS A 508 6.04 4.69 -9.75
CA LYS A 508 7.21 4.64 -10.65
C LYS A 508 6.82 4.74 -12.13
N ILE A 509 5.81 3.97 -12.54
CA ILE A 509 5.33 3.97 -13.93
C ILE A 509 4.89 5.37 -14.34
N PHE A 510 4.10 6.06 -13.52
CA PHE A 510 3.60 7.39 -13.88
C PHE A 510 4.64 8.51 -13.70
N VAL A 511 5.64 8.35 -12.83
CA VAL A 511 6.85 9.18 -12.84
C VAL A 511 7.56 9.05 -14.20
N ALA A 512 7.71 7.82 -14.72
CA ALA A 512 8.31 7.61 -16.03
C ALA A 512 7.48 8.20 -17.18
N VAL A 513 6.14 8.12 -17.10
CA VAL A 513 5.23 8.80 -18.05
C VAL A 513 5.45 10.32 -18.04
N CYS A 514 5.43 10.95 -16.86
CA CYS A 514 5.67 12.39 -16.74
C CYS A 514 7.04 12.78 -17.31
N LYS A 515 8.11 12.06 -16.96
CA LYS A 515 9.45 12.33 -17.48
C LYS A 515 9.55 12.16 -18.99
N LEU A 516 8.87 11.16 -19.56
CA LEU A 516 8.84 10.96 -21.01
C LEU A 516 8.15 12.13 -21.72
N LEU A 517 7.03 12.63 -21.18
CA LEU A 517 6.34 13.80 -21.74
C LEU A 517 7.20 15.07 -21.67
N LEU A 518 7.96 15.26 -20.58
CA LEU A 518 8.92 16.35 -20.46
C LEU A 518 10.06 16.23 -21.49
N VAL A 519 10.56 15.00 -21.72
CA VAL A 519 11.58 14.74 -22.75
C VAL A 519 11.05 15.06 -24.14
N ILE A 520 9.88 14.53 -24.53
CA ILE A 520 9.29 14.76 -25.85
C ILE A 520 9.08 16.25 -26.12
N SER A 521 8.76 17.01 -25.07
CA SER A 521 8.42 18.43 -25.15
C SER A 521 9.63 19.36 -25.04
N ASP A 522 10.84 18.83 -24.83
CA ASP A 522 12.05 19.64 -24.65
C ASP A 522 12.48 20.29 -25.98
N PRO A 523 12.86 21.58 -25.98
CA PRO A 523 13.27 22.28 -27.20
C PRO A 523 14.44 21.61 -27.94
N SER A 524 15.36 20.95 -27.23
CA SER A 524 16.49 20.25 -27.87
C SER A 524 16.05 19.02 -28.66
N VAL A 525 14.94 18.37 -28.26
CA VAL A 525 14.34 17.27 -29.01
C VAL A 525 13.68 17.80 -30.29
N GLU A 526 12.98 18.93 -30.21
CA GLU A 526 12.41 19.58 -31.39
C GLU A 526 13.51 19.94 -32.42
N ARG A 527 14.61 20.55 -31.97
CA ARG A 527 15.77 20.85 -32.81
C ARG A 527 16.42 19.61 -33.43
N PHE A 528 16.44 18.51 -32.70
CA PHE A 528 16.89 17.22 -33.24
C PHE A 528 15.96 16.74 -34.36
N TYR A 529 14.64 16.87 -34.19
CA TYR A 529 13.67 16.47 -35.22
C TYR A 529 13.68 17.38 -36.45
N THR A 530 13.91 18.69 -36.29
CA THR A 530 14.05 19.63 -37.42
C THR A 530 15.39 19.52 -38.15
N GLY A 531 16.37 18.82 -37.56
CA GLY A 531 17.69 18.60 -38.15
C GLY A 531 18.71 19.70 -37.85
N GLU A 532 18.36 20.67 -36.98
CA GLU A 532 19.32 21.64 -36.43
C GLU A 532 20.40 20.95 -35.60
N ILE A 533 20.01 19.88 -34.90
CA ILE A 533 20.92 18.98 -34.19
C ILE A 533 21.00 17.66 -34.97
N GLN A 534 22.21 17.21 -35.30
CA GLN A 534 22.42 15.99 -36.09
C GLN A 534 22.55 14.74 -35.23
N GLN A 535 23.24 14.84 -34.08
CA GLN A 535 23.49 13.69 -33.21
C GLN A 535 22.62 13.75 -31.95
N TRP A 536 22.12 12.60 -31.51
CA TRP A 536 21.35 12.50 -30.27
C TRP A 536 22.16 12.96 -29.04
N ASP A 537 23.48 12.83 -29.07
CA ASP A 537 24.35 13.18 -27.95
C ASP A 537 24.43 14.70 -27.71
N GLU A 538 23.97 15.52 -28.65
CA GLU A 538 23.92 16.98 -28.54
C GLU A 538 22.63 17.49 -27.84
N VAL A 539 21.67 16.62 -27.51
CA VAL A 539 20.48 17.02 -26.74
C VAL A 539 20.84 17.44 -25.30
N ASN A 540 19.97 18.24 -24.69
CA ASN A 540 20.21 18.80 -23.36
C ASN A 540 20.48 17.71 -22.29
N GLU A 541 21.34 18.03 -21.32
CA GLU A 541 21.70 17.09 -20.24
C GLU A 541 20.48 16.72 -19.36
N SER A 542 19.50 17.63 -19.23
CA SER A 542 18.22 17.36 -18.57
C SER A 542 17.45 16.21 -19.24
N VAL A 543 17.45 16.15 -20.58
CA VAL A 543 16.83 15.07 -21.36
C VAL A 543 17.54 13.75 -21.08
N LYS A 544 18.87 13.74 -21.11
CA LYS A 544 19.67 12.54 -20.79
C LYS A 544 19.42 12.04 -19.37
N THR A 545 19.35 12.96 -18.41
CA THR A 545 19.04 12.66 -17.00
C THR A 545 17.65 12.03 -16.85
N HIS A 546 16.63 12.60 -17.51
CA HIS A 546 15.28 12.04 -17.50
C HIS A 546 15.22 10.64 -18.12
N LEU A 547 15.92 10.41 -19.22
CA LEU A 547 15.98 9.11 -19.88
C LEU A 547 16.69 8.06 -19.04
N ALA A 548 17.83 8.41 -18.45
CA ALA A 548 18.54 7.53 -17.52
C ALA A 548 17.63 7.13 -16.36
N LYS A 549 16.85 8.08 -15.81
CA LYS A 549 15.90 7.79 -14.75
C LYS A 549 14.76 6.89 -15.22
N ILE A 550 14.20 7.08 -16.42
CA ILE A 550 13.17 6.18 -16.97
C ILE A 550 13.70 4.75 -17.08
N VAL A 551 14.91 4.57 -17.64
CA VAL A 551 15.55 3.25 -17.76
C VAL A 551 15.78 2.62 -16.40
N GLN A 552 16.27 3.38 -15.41
CA GLN A 552 16.41 2.91 -14.03
C GLN A 552 15.08 2.42 -13.45
N LEU A 553 14.01 3.22 -13.58
CA LEU A 553 12.69 2.87 -13.04
C LEU A 553 12.14 1.59 -13.67
N MET A 554 12.32 1.41 -14.98
CA MET A 554 11.88 0.19 -15.66
C MET A 554 12.69 -1.04 -15.22
N ALA A 555 14.00 -0.89 -15.01
CA ALA A 555 14.83 -1.97 -14.48
C ALA A 555 14.40 -2.39 -13.06
N GLU A 556 14.07 -1.42 -12.20
CA GLU A 556 13.57 -1.67 -10.84
C GLU A 556 12.21 -2.38 -10.80
N LEU A 557 11.40 -2.32 -11.86
CA LEU A 557 10.14 -3.08 -11.96
C LEU A 557 10.39 -4.57 -12.24
N ARG A 558 11.52 -4.93 -12.87
CA ARG A 558 11.86 -6.33 -13.23
C ARG A 558 12.46 -7.12 -12.08
N SER A 559 13.49 -6.54 -11.45
CA SER A 559 14.29 -7.21 -10.44
C SER A 559 14.58 -6.27 -9.29
N ASN A 560 14.25 -6.72 -8.09
CA ASN A 560 14.73 -6.11 -6.88
C ASN A 560 15.87 -7.00 -6.37
N ASN A 561 17.10 -6.70 -6.78
CA ASN A 561 18.28 -7.54 -6.53
C ASN A 561 18.55 -7.78 -5.03
N ASN A 562 17.95 -6.97 -4.16
CA ASN A 562 18.08 -7.06 -2.70
C ASN A 562 16.92 -7.83 -2.04
N PHE A 563 16.05 -8.48 -2.80
CA PHE A 563 14.76 -8.97 -2.31
C PHE A 563 14.73 -10.40 -1.73
N PRO A 564 15.47 -11.40 -2.26
CA PRO A 564 15.43 -12.72 -1.65
C PRO A 564 16.18 -12.69 -0.31
N THR A 565 15.43 -12.77 0.79
CA THR A 565 15.97 -12.95 2.14
C THR A 565 15.31 -14.17 2.79
N PRO A 566 15.90 -14.75 3.86
CA PRO A 566 15.25 -15.80 4.63
C PRO A 566 13.86 -15.40 5.13
N GLU A 567 13.64 -14.12 5.46
CA GLU A 567 12.37 -13.60 5.99
C GLU A 567 11.29 -13.43 4.93
N THR A 568 11.66 -13.27 3.65
CA THR A 568 10.73 -13.29 2.52
C THR A 568 10.52 -14.72 1.98
N LEU A 569 11.14 -15.72 2.63
CA LEU A 569 11.14 -17.12 2.22
C LEU A 569 11.59 -17.29 0.76
N GLY A 570 12.60 -16.51 0.34
CA GLY A 570 13.16 -16.58 -1.02
C GLY A 570 12.23 -16.07 -2.13
N GLN A 571 11.15 -15.35 -1.78
CA GLN A 571 10.28 -14.68 -2.75
C GLN A 571 11.11 -13.71 -3.61
N GLN A 572 10.76 -13.58 -4.90
CA GLN A 572 11.53 -12.78 -5.86
C GLN A 572 10.92 -11.42 -6.17
N ARG A 573 9.60 -11.26 -5.99
CA ARG A 573 8.88 -10.01 -6.28
C ARG A 573 7.73 -9.80 -5.31
N TYR A 574 7.40 -8.54 -5.02
CA TYR A 574 6.21 -8.20 -4.21
C TYR A 574 4.90 -8.27 -5.01
N ASN A 575 4.90 -7.87 -6.27
CA ASN A 575 3.72 -7.79 -7.13
C ASN A 575 3.76 -8.83 -8.26
N GLY A 576 3.95 -10.10 -7.92
CA GLY A 576 4.01 -11.18 -8.91
C GLY A 576 2.81 -11.22 -9.86
N HIS A 577 1.63 -10.85 -9.37
CA HIS A 577 0.42 -10.73 -10.18
C HIS A 577 0.47 -9.76 -11.35
N LEU A 578 1.35 -8.75 -11.31
CA LEU A 578 1.52 -7.73 -12.35
C LEU A 578 2.81 -7.92 -13.17
N ALA A 579 3.51 -9.06 -13.01
CA ALA A 579 4.77 -9.32 -13.69
C ALA A 579 4.68 -9.14 -15.21
N GLU A 580 3.62 -9.68 -15.83
CA GLU A 580 3.38 -9.54 -17.27
C GLU A 580 3.06 -8.09 -17.67
N HIS A 581 2.25 -7.40 -16.87
CA HIS A 581 1.94 -5.98 -17.08
C HIS A 581 3.20 -5.14 -17.07
N PHE A 582 4.10 -5.34 -16.10
CA PHE A 582 5.35 -4.59 -16.00
C PHE A 582 6.30 -4.88 -17.16
N LYS A 583 6.39 -6.14 -17.61
CA LYS A 583 7.14 -6.50 -18.81
C LYS A 583 6.62 -5.76 -20.05
N ASN A 584 5.30 -5.71 -20.23
CA ASN A 584 4.68 -5.02 -21.35
C ASN A 584 4.88 -3.49 -21.29
N ILE A 585 4.80 -2.90 -20.09
CA ILE A 585 5.07 -1.45 -19.88
C ILE A 585 6.51 -1.11 -20.27
N GLU A 586 7.48 -1.89 -19.82
CA GLU A 586 8.88 -1.66 -20.17
C GLU A 586 9.15 -1.82 -21.67
N GLN A 587 8.56 -2.84 -22.31
CA GLN A 587 8.65 -2.99 -23.76
C GLN A 587 8.08 -1.77 -24.48
N TYR A 588 6.94 -1.26 -24.01
CA TYR A 588 6.33 -0.04 -24.53
C TYR A 588 7.23 1.18 -24.39
N PHE A 589 7.81 1.42 -23.20
CA PHE A 589 8.78 2.50 -23.00
C PHE A 589 10.02 2.32 -23.90
N SER A 590 10.57 1.11 -23.99
CA SER A 590 11.75 0.83 -24.82
C SER A 590 11.50 1.13 -26.30
N GLN A 591 10.31 0.79 -26.81
CA GLN A 591 9.89 1.10 -28.18
C GLN A 591 9.73 2.60 -28.39
N LEU A 592 9.08 3.31 -27.47
CA LEU A 592 8.93 4.77 -27.56
C LEU A 592 10.29 5.49 -27.53
N LEU A 593 11.20 5.04 -26.67
CA LEU A 593 12.56 5.60 -26.60
C LEU A 593 13.36 5.32 -27.88
N ALA A 594 13.20 4.16 -28.49
CA ALA A 594 13.81 3.85 -29.79
C ALA A 594 13.24 4.74 -30.90
N GLN A 595 11.91 4.90 -30.96
CA GLN A 595 11.22 5.77 -31.91
C GLN A 595 11.62 7.25 -31.77
N LEU A 596 11.81 7.70 -30.53
CA LEU A 596 12.29 9.05 -30.23
C LEU A 596 13.70 9.29 -30.81
N LYS A 597 14.62 8.34 -30.57
CA LYS A 597 16.01 8.45 -31.06
C LYS A 597 16.12 8.29 -32.58
N SER A 598 15.21 7.55 -33.21
CA SER A 598 15.19 7.31 -34.66
C SER A 598 14.36 8.31 -35.46
N LYS A 599 13.82 9.35 -34.82
CA LYS A 599 12.93 10.37 -35.43
C LYS A 599 11.64 9.77 -36.03
N GLN A 600 11.09 8.73 -35.42
CA GLN A 600 9.90 8.00 -35.88
C GLN A 600 8.62 8.32 -35.11
N LEU A 601 8.66 9.21 -34.12
CA LEU A 601 7.45 9.67 -33.44
C LEU A 601 6.53 10.43 -34.43
N LYS A 602 5.23 10.10 -34.41
CA LYS A 602 4.22 10.65 -35.33
C LYS A 602 3.92 12.13 -35.09
N SER A 603 4.05 12.60 -33.86
CA SER A 603 3.80 13.98 -33.45
C SER A 603 4.74 14.32 -32.29
N LEU A 604 5.17 15.59 -32.21
CA LEU A 604 5.82 16.16 -31.03
C LEU A 604 4.86 17.01 -30.19
N ASP A 605 3.58 17.06 -30.57
CA ASP A 605 2.57 17.75 -29.77
C ASP A 605 2.38 17.04 -28.43
N ILE A 606 2.46 17.80 -27.34
CA ILE A 606 2.41 17.24 -25.99
C ILE A 606 1.02 16.67 -25.67
N ILE A 607 -0.07 17.27 -26.16
CA ILE A 607 -1.43 16.86 -25.85
C ILE A 607 -1.71 15.52 -26.53
N ASP A 608 -1.36 15.42 -27.80
CA ASP A 608 -1.48 14.16 -28.57
C ASP A 608 -0.66 13.04 -27.92
N ASN A 609 0.60 13.32 -27.59
CA ASN A 609 1.48 12.34 -26.96
C ASN A 609 0.99 11.93 -25.57
N ARG A 610 0.55 12.88 -24.75
CA ARG A 610 -0.06 12.60 -23.44
C ARG A 610 -1.27 11.70 -23.59
N ASN A 611 -2.22 12.06 -24.44
CA ASN A 611 -3.45 11.29 -24.63
C ASN A 611 -3.15 9.86 -25.07
N LYS A 612 -2.25 9.70 -26.04
CA LYS A 612 -1.82 8.39 -26.53
C LYS A 612 -1.08 7.58 -25.46
N ILE A 613 -0.10 8.17 -24.79
CA ILE A 613 0.71 7.47 -23.78
C ILE A 613 -0.15 7.05 -22.58
N VAL A 614 -0.98 7.95 -22.07
CA VAL A 614 -1.87 7.66 -20.92
C VAL A 614 -2.87 6.56 -21.28
N ALA A 615 -3.54 6.67 -22.43
CA ALA A 615 -4.47 5.64 -22.89
C ALA A 615 -3.79 4.27 -23.04
N ASN A 616 -2.61 4.24 -23.65
CA ASN A 616 -1.84 3.01 -23.83
C ASN A 616 -1.43 2.40 -22.49
N ILE A 617 -0.89 3.20 -21.56
CA ILE A 617 -0.49 2.71 -20.24
C ILE A 617 -1.70 2.18 -19.46
N PHE A 618 -2.87 2.82 -19.54
CA PHE A 618 -4.10 2.30 -18.94
C PHE A 618 -4.45 0.92 -19.51
N GLU A 619 -4.44 0.75 -20.83
CA GLU A 619 -4.72 -0.56 -21.44
C GLU A 619 -3.73 -1.64 -20.98
N ILE A 620 -2.42 -1.33 -20.91
CA ILE A 620 -1.41 -2.29 -20.44
C ILE A 620 -1.64 -2.66 -18.96
N ILE A 621 -1.92 -1.69 -18.09
CA ILE A 621 -2.24 -1.92 -16.67
C ILE A 621 -3.49 -2.81 -16.50
N ARG A 622 -4.42 -2.74 -17.47
CA ARG A 622 -5.60 -3.61 -17.51
C ARG A 622 -5.34 -4.97 -18.16
N GLY A 623 -4.10 -5.28 -18.53
CA GLY A 623 -3.70 -6.57 -19.09
C GLY A 623 -4.00 -6.73 -20.58
N TYR A 624 -4.19 -5.65 -21.34
CA TYR A 624 -4.31 -5.71 -22.80
C TYR A 624 -2.94 -5.47 -23.46
N SER A 625 -2.49 -6.40 -24.29
CA SER A 625 -1.14 -6.42 -24.88
C SER A 625 -1.06 -5.93 -26.33
N ASP A 626 -2.18 -5.76 -27.04
CA ASP A 626 -2.23 -5.45 -28.49
C ASP A 626 -1.92 -3.97 -28.85
N ILE A 627 -1.03 -3.29 -28.13
CA ILE A 627 -0.83 -1.83 -28.29
C ILE A 627 0.35 -1.49 -29.22
N THR A 628 1.02 -2.51 -29.76
CA THR A 628 2.21 -2.35 -30.60
C THR A 628 1.92 -2.15 -32.10
N SER A 629 0.65 -1.93 -32.50
CA SER A 629 0.25 -1.70 -33.90
C SER A 629 0.06 -0.23 -34.24
#